data_AF-Q6INW8-F1
#
_entry.id   AF-Q6INW8-F1
#
_cell.length_a   1.000
_cell.length_b   1.000
_cell.length_c   1.000
_cell.angle_alpha   90.00
_cell.angle_beta   90.00
_cell.angle_gamma   90.00
#
_symmetry.space_group_name_H-M   'P 1'
#
loop_
_entity.id
_entity.type
_entity.pdbx_description
1 polymer ?
#
loop_
_entity_poly.entity_id
_entity_poly.type
_entity_poly.pdbx_seq_one_letter_code
_entity_poly.pdbx_strand_id
1 'polypeptide(L)'
;MKSLLVGLMVFIFEKIFILANLKVFSVSSKKSKCRQPCDVPLIKRGDLLQVPRTLFVHFGIYLGNNKVAHLMPDILPALSDDQCLIRRVVTNKRLIMGVLAKIASIRVDSVQDFAYGGNILVNHMDRSFNTKPLTNEEVAQRAEKLVGATPYSLLWNNCEHFVTYCRYGMPVSFQTDKFCETVKKIIRDRRSILLSAAIGMASVLCMGFGLCTILPSFFITFTLWMAS
;
A
#
# COMPACT_ATOMS: atom_id res chain seq x y z
N MET A 1 -20.82 -16.75 20.76
CA MET A 1 -20.44 -17.20 19.39
C MET A 1 -19.96 -16.07 18.47
N LYS A 2 -20.68 -14.95 18.31
CA LYS A 2 -20.25 -13.84 17.43
C LYS A 2 -18.87 -13.23 17.79
N SER A 3 -18.57 -13.09 19.08
CA SER A 3 -17.27 -12.58 19.58
C SER A 3 -16.08 -13.51 19.31
N LEU A 4 -16.30 -14.83 19.34
CA LEU A 4 -15.25 -15.82 19.08
C LEU A 4 -14.87 -15.88 17.60
N LEU A 5 -15.87 -15.76 16.71
CA LEU A 5 -15.67 -15.72 15.26
C LEU A 5 -14.93 -14.44 14.85
N VAL A 6 -15.25 -13.29 15.45
CA VAL A 6 -14.53 -12.03 15.23
C VAL A 6 -13.09 -12.15 15.74
N GLY A 7 -12.88 -12.74 16.92
CA GLY A 7 -11.54 -12.99 17.47
C GLY A 7 -10.70 -13.91 16.59
N LEU A 8 -11.30 -14.97 16.04
CA LEU A 8 -10.63 -15.88 15.11
C LEU A 8 -10.29 -15.19 13.78
N MET A 9 -11.18 -14.36 13.26
CA MET A 9 -10.95 -13.60 12.02
C MET A 9 -9.86 -12.55 12.22
N VAL A 10 -9.82 -11.85 13.36
CA VAL A 10 -8.73 -10.93 13.71
C VAL A 10 -7.41 -11.67 13.86
N PHE A 11 -7.41 -12.83 14.55
CA PHE A 11 -6.22 -13.66 14.72
C PHE A 11 -5.69 -14.21 13.39
N ILE A 12 -6.58 -14.66 12.50
CA ILE A 12 -6.21 -15.12 11.15
C ILE A 12 -5.70 -13.94 10.32
N PHE A 13 -6.33 -12.76 10.39
CA PHE A 13 -5.82 -11.57 9.70
C PHE A 13 -4.45 -11.14 10.22
N GLU A 14 -4.23 -11.15 11.53
CA GLU A 14 -2.96 -10.81 12.16
C GLU A 14 -1.88 -11.83 11.81
N LYS A 15 -2.22 -13.12 11.77
CA LYS A 15 -1.31 -14.20 11.35
C LYS A 15 -1.03 -14.20 9.85
N ILE A 16 -2.00 -13.90 8.99
CA ILE A 16 -1.81 -13.71 7.54
C ILE A 16 -0.96 -12.46 7.29
N PHE A 17 -1.18 -11.38 8.06
CA PHE A 17 -0.33 -10.20 8.04
C PHE A 17 1.10 -10.56 8.43
N ILE A 18 1.31 -11.36 9.48
CA ILE A 18 2.63 -11.86 9.88
C ILE A 18 3.24 -12.83 8.83
N LEU A 19 2.43 -13.67 8.16
CA LEU A 19 2.90 -14.59 7.13
C LEU A 19 3.27 -13.88 5.83
N ALA A 20 2.52 -12.84 5.46
CA ALA A 20 2.87 -11.92 4.38
C ALA A 20 4.18 -11.18 4.74
N ASN A 21 4.34 -10.79 6.00
CA ASN A 21 5.60 -10.28 6.54
C ASN A 21 6.74 -11.33 6.54
N LEU A 22 6.51 -12.64 6.41
CA LEU A 22 7.56 -13.67 6.42
C LEU A 22 7.94 -14.18 5.02
N LYS A 23 7.03 -14.15 4.04
CA LYS A 23 7.31 -14.59 2.66
C LYS A 23 7.72 -13.47 1.70
N VAL A 24 7.43 -12.21 2.03
CA VAL A 24 7.99 -11.05 1.31
C VAL A 24 9.51 -10.88 1.60
N PHE A 25 10.04 -11.53 2.64
CA PHE A 25 11.46 -11.51 3.02
C PHE A 25 12.43 -12.09 1.98
N SER A 26 11.97 -12.73 0.90
CA SER A 26 12.89 -13.25 -0.14
C SER A 26 13.05 -12.35 -1.37
N VAL A 27 12.37 -11.20 -1.46
CA VAL A 27 12.60 -10.24 -2.55
C VAL A 27 13.79 -9.36 -2.19
N SER A 28 14.98 -9.95 -2.39
CA SER A 28 16.27 -9.32 -2.63
C SER A 28 16.35 -7.84 -2.24
N SER A 29 16.62 -7.57 -0.97
CA SER A 29 17.32 -6.35 -0.59
C SER A 29 18.71 -6.46 -1.21
N LYS A 30 18.87 -5.94 -2.44
CA LYS A 30 20.19 -5.61 -2.96
C LYS A 30 20.77 -4.59 -1.99
N LYS A 31 21.67 -5.05 -1.11
CA LYS A 31 22.56 -4.20 -0.30
C LYS A 31 23.22 -3.19 -1.24
N SER A 32 22.71 -1.96 -1.28
CA SER A 32 23.48 -0.84 -1.78
C SER A 32 24.49 -0.48 -0.69
N LYS A 33 25.77 -0.54 -1.06
CA LYS A 33 26.93 -0.24 -0.22
C LYS A 33 26.74 1.10 0.50
N CYS A 34 27.05 1.12 1.79
CA CYS A 34 27.32 2.32 2.55
C CYS A 34 28.45 3.11 1.87
N ARG A 35 28.17 4.34 1.42
CA ARG A 35 29.15 5.36 1.05
C ARG A 35 28.64 6.70 1.56
N GLN A 36 29.40 7.26 2.51
CA GLN A 36 29.60 8.66 2.96
C GLN A 36 28.44 9.68 2.91
N PRO A 37 28.42 10.68 3.82
CA PRO A 37 27.35 11.68 3.87
C PRO A 37 27.52 12.66 2.70
N CYS A 38 26.96 12.31 1.56
CA CYS A 38 26.94 13.13 0.37
C CYS A 38 25.56 13.78 0.24
N ASP A 39 25.55 15.11 0.28
CA ASP A 39 24.59 16.05 -0.29
C ASP A 39 23.13 15.60 -0.29
N VAL A 40 22.31 16.23 0.56
CA VAL A 40 20.85 16.17 0.44
C VAL A 40 20.52 16.43 -1.03
N PRO A 41 19.87 15.48 -1.75
CA PRO A 41 19.55 15.67 -3.16
C PRO A 41 18.85 17.03 -3.30
N LEU A 42 19.26 17.84 -4.28
CA LEU A 42 18.62 19.11 -4.55
C LEU A 42 17.21 18.84 -5.09
N ILE A 43 16.26 18.63 -4.19
CA ILE A 43 14.85 18.37 -4.52
C ILE A 43 14.26 19.66 -5.08
N LYS A 44 13.70 19.57 -6.29
CA LYS A 44 13.02 20.67 -6.97
C LYS A 44 11.52 20.51 -6.87
N ARG A 45 10.79 21.63 -6.80
CA ARG A 45 9.33 21.63 -6.87
C ARG A 45 8.88 20.82 -8.09
N GLY A 46 7.87 19.97 -7.92
CA GLY A 46 7.40 19.02 -8.94
C GLY A 46 8.08 17.66 -8.94
N ASP A 47 9.16 17.48 -8.18
CA ASP A 47 9.84 16.19 -8.10
C ASP A 47 8.96 15.14 -7.43
N LEU A 48 8.95 13.96 -8.02
CA LEU A 48 8.30 12.78 -7.48
C LEU A 48 9.20 12.16 -6.43
N LEU A 49 8.77 12.20 -5.18
CA LEU A 49 9.48 11.66 -4.05
C LEU A 49 8.97 10.26 -3.72
N GLN A 50 9.89 9.42 -3.30
CA GLN A 50 9.58 8.10 -2.77
C GLN A 50 10.30 7.85 -1.45
N VAL A 51 9.61 7.16 -0.55
CA VAL A 51 10.14 6.74 0.75
C VAL A 51 9.89 5.24 0.88
N PRO A 52 10.94 4.41 0.77
CA PRO A 52 10.82 2.98 1.01
C PRO A 52 10.33 2.73 2.44
N ARG A 53 9.20 2.02 2.58
CA ARG A 53 8.70 1.49 3.85
C ARG A 53 8.96 -0.02 3.89
N THR A 54 8.64 -0.64 5.02
CA THR A 54 8.83 -2.08 5.21
C THR A 54 8.04 -2.93 4.21
N LEU A 55 6.83 -2.49 3.82
CA LEU A 55 5.91 -3.30 2.99
C LEU A 55 5.59 -2.71 1.62
N PHE A 56 5.86 -1.43 1.42
CA PHE A 56 5.55 -0.71 0.20
C PHE A 56 6.46 0.51 0.08
N VAL A 57 6.46 1.15 -1.06
CA VAL A 57 7.09 2.44 -1.27
C VAL A 57 5.99 3.50 -1.21
N HIS A 58 6.16 4.46 -0.31
CA HIS A 58 5.25 5.59 -0.18
C HIS A 58 5.68 6.71 -1.11
N PHE A 59 4.72 7.35 -1.78
CA PHE A 59 4.99 8.35 -2.80
C PHE A 59 4.38 9.72 -2.45
N GLY A 60 5.03 10.78 -2.91
CA GLY A 60 4.54 12.15 -2.81
C GLY A 60 5.13 13.07 -3.89
N ILE A 61 4.55 14.25 -4.07
CA ILE A 61 5.07 15.31 -4.94
C ILE A 61 5.62 16.43 -4.08
N TYR A 62 6.87 16.83 -4.31
CA TYR A 62 7.45 17.98 -3.63
C TYR A 62 6.85 19.29 -4.15
N LEU A 63 6.34 20.11 -3.25
CA LEU A 63 5.72 21.40 -3.58
C LEU A 63 6.70 22.58 -3.40
N GLY A 64 7.95 22.34 -3.01
CA GLY A 64 8.84 23.43 -2.58
C GLY A 64 8.62 23.80 -1.12
N ASN A 65 9.52 24.63 -0.57
CA ASN A 65 9.41 25.20 0.77
C ASN A 65 9.14 24.15 1.87
N ASN A 66 9.85 23.02 1.83
CA ASN A 66 9.71 21.92 2.79
C ASN A 66 8.31 21.27 2.84
N LYS A 67 7.54 21.29 1.73
CA LYS A 67 6.18 20.73 1.65
C LYS A 67 6.10 19.59 0.65
N VAL A 68 5.35 18.54 1.00
CA VAL A 68 5.08 17.38 0.14
C VAL A 68 3.58 17.10 0.13
N ALA A 69 2.98 17.03 -1.07
CA ALA A 69 1.63 16.52 -1.25
C ALA A 69 1.67 14.99 -1.38
N HIS A 70 0.86 14.27 -0.62
CA HIS A 70 0.75 12.82 -0.72
C HIS A 70 -0.63 12.34 -0.29
N LEU A 71 -1.02 11.19 -0.85
CA LEU A 71 -2.27 10.52 -0.53
C LEU A 71 -2.04 9.55 0.65
N MET A 72 -2.85 9.69 1.70
CA MET A 72 -2.86 8.78 2.85
C MET A 72 -4.26 8.20 3.05
N PRO A 73 -4.39 6.89 3.35
CA PRO A 73 -5.66 6.28 3.75
C PRO A 73 -6.01 6.68 5.19
N ASP A 74 -6.30 7.96 5.39
CA ASP A 74 -6.52 8.55 6.68
C ASP A 74 -8.02 8.81 6.90
N ILE A 75 -8.60 8.16 7.91
CA ILE A 75 -10.02 8.29 8.24
C ILE A 75 -10.37 9.61 8.96
N LEU A 76 -9.42 10.21 9.68
CA LEU A 76 -9.74 11.29 10.61
C LEU A 76 -10.30 12.56 9.94
N PRO A 77 -9.82 12.99 8.75
CA PRO A 77 -10.43 14.08 8.00
C PRO A 77 -11.90 13.87 7.63
N ALA A 78 -12.41 12.63 7.66
CA ALA A 78 -13.83 12.34 7.44
C ALA A 78 -14.65 12.28 8.73
N LEU A 79 -14.00 12.31 9.91
CA LEU A 79 -14.63 12.17 11.22
C LEU A 79 -14.52 13.43 12.08
N SER A 80 -13.61 14.34 11.74
CA SER A 80 -13.37 15.58 12.49
C SER A 80 -12.82 16.66 11.55
N ASP A 81 -13.23 17.90 11.77
CA ASP A 81 -12.71 19.08 11.07
C ASP A 81 -11.53 19.74 11.82
N ASP A 82 -11.13 19.18 12.96
CA ASP A 82 -10.03 19.70 13.78
C ASP A 82 -8.67 19.48 13.10
N GLN A 83 -8.15 20.56 12.50
CA GLN A 83 -6.87 20.58 11.81
C GLN A 83 -5.68 20.23 12.72
N CYS A 84 -5.75 20.52 14.02
CA CYS A 84 -4.69 20.18 14.97
C CYS A 84 -4.62 18.65 15.16
N LEU A 85 -5.77 18.01 15.34
CA LEU A 85 -5.86 16.56 15.43
C LEU A 85 -5.48 15.87 14.12
N ILE A 86 -5.89 16.42 12.98
CA ILE A 86 -5.55 15.87 11.66
C ILE A 86 -4.04 15.89 11.42
N ARG A 87 -3.38 17.02 11.74
CA ARG A 87 -1.94 17.21 11.51
C ARG A 87 -1.03 16.38 12.41
N ARG A 88 -1.54 15.93 13.56
CA ARG A 88 -0.79 15.05 14.46
C ARG A 88 -0.34 13.78 13.75
N VAL A 89 0.78 13.21 14.22
CA VAL A 89 1.37 11.97 13.71
C VAL A 89 0.29 10.92 13.50
N VAL A 90 0.23 10.40 12.28
CA VAL A 90 -0.78 9.42 11.87
C VAL A 90 -0.39 8.05 12.41
N THR A 91 -1.29 7.43 13.18
CA THR A 91 -1.07 6.10 13.75
C THR A 91 -1.46 4.99 12.78
N ASN A 92 -0.87 3.80 12.93
CA ASN A 92 -1.25 2.64 12.12
C ASN A 92 -2.75 2.31 12.23
N LYS A 93 -3.36 2.47 13.42
CA LYS A 93 -4.79 2.25 13.61
C LYS A 93 -5.64 3.20 12.75
N ARG A 94 -5.27 4.49 12.70
CA ARG A 94 -5.93 5.52 11.89
C ARG A 94 -5.81 5.20 10.40
N LEU A 95 -4.64 4.75 9.95
CA LEU A 95 -4.42 4.33 8.57
C LEU A 95 -5.23 3.09 8.19
N ILE A 96 -5.20 2.05 9.03
CA ILE A 96 -5.95 0.80 8.79
C ILE A 96 -7.45 1.09 8.71
N MET A 97 -7.97 1.94 9.59
CA MET A 97 -9.37 2.35 9.55
C MET A 97 -9.73 3.09 8.26
N GLY A 98 -8.84 3.96 7.75
CA GLY A 98 -9.07 4.62 6.46
C GLY A 98 -9.07 3.63 5.30
N VAL A 99 -8.19 2.63 5.31
CA VAL A 99 -8.22 1.53 4.32
C VAL A 99 -9.54 0.77 4.36
N LEU A 100 -10.00 0.36 5.56
CA LEU A 100 -11.24 -0.40 5.74
C LEU A 100 -12.47 0.41 5.33
N ALA A 101 -12.50 1.70 5.67
CA ALA A 101 -13.57 2.61 5.31
C ALA A 101 -13.49 3.08 3.84
N LYS A 102 -12.41 2.74 3.12
CA LYS A 102 -12.11 3.24 1.77
C LYS A 102 -12.06 4.77 1.69
N ILE A 103 -11.50 5.40 2.72
CA ILE A 103 -11.36 6.85 2.85
C ILE A 103 -9.87 7.20 2.86
N ALA A 104 -9.51 8.19 2.04
CA ALA A 104 -8.19 8.79 2.02
C ALA A 104 -8.30 10.32 1.97
N SER A 105 -7.17 10.96 2.22
CA SER A 105 -6.97 12.37 1.96
C SER A 105 -5.63 12.59 1.29
N ILE A 106 -5.63 13.43 0.25
CA ILE A 106 -4.42 14.04 -0.27
C ILE A 106 -4.16 15.26 0.61
N ARG A 107 -3.05 15.22 1.34
CA ARG A 107 -2.67 16.27 2.30
C ARG A 107 -1.26 16.76 2.03
N VAL A 108 -0.96 17.92 2.59
CA VAL A 108 0.35 18.56 2.48
C VAL A 108 1.02 18.52 3.84
N ASP A 109 2.11 17.77 3.93
CA ASP A 109 2.91 17.62 5.14
C ASP A 109 4.33 18.13 4.92
N SER A 110 5.09 18.30 6.01
CA SER A 110 6.51 18.64 5.91
C SER A 110 7.30 17.50 5.29
N VAL A 111 8.48 17.79 4.72
CA VAL A 111 9.37 16.75 4.18
C VAL A 111 9.76 15.75 5.29
N GLN A 112 9.97 16.23 6.52
CA GLN A 112 10.30 15.36 7.66
C GLN A 112 9.12 14.44 8.04
N ASP A 113 7.90 14.98 8.11
CA ASP A 113 6.70 14.21 8.46
C ASP A 113 6.37 13.18 7.38
N PHE A 114 6.50 13.57 6.10
CA PHE A 114 6.37 12.68 4.95
C PHE A 114 7.39 11.54 5.00
N ALA A 115 8.65 11.85 5.35
CA ALA A 115 9.72 10.87 5.47
C ALA A 115 9.49 9.91 6.63
N TYR A 116 8.97 10.39 7.77
CA TYR A 116 8.77 9.60 8.99
C TYR A 116 10.01 8.77 9.35
N GLY A 117 11.18 9.43 9.38
CA GLY A 117 12.49 8.81 9.62
C GLY A 117 13.03 7.93 8.49
N GLY A 118 12.34 7.82 7.36
CA GLY A 118 12.79 7.10 6.18
C GLY A 118 13.68 7.93 5.25
N ASN A 119 14.45 7.25 4.41
CA ASN A 119 15.27 7.90 3.39
C ASN A 119 14.40 8.37 2.22
N ILE A 120 14.50 9.64 1.86
CA ILE A 120 13.82 10.22 0.71
C ILE A 120 14.68 10.01 -0.53
N LEU A 121 14.05 9.55 -1.59
CA LEU A 121 14.67 9.40 -2.90
C LEU A 121 13.84 10.17 -3.92
N VAL A 122 14.50 10.88 -4.83
CA VAL A 122 13.84 11.41 -6.03
C VAL A 122 13.71 10.26 -7.02
N ASN A 123 12.48 9.99 -7.47
CA ASN A 123 12.21 8.93 -8.41
C ASN A 123 11.93 9.50 -9.80
N HIS A 124 12.68 8.99 -10.77
CA HIS A 124 12.55 9.29 -12.19
C HIS A 124 11.93 8.09 -12.92
N MET A 125 10.62 7.88 -12.75
CA MET A 125 9.87 6.83 -13.49
C MET A 125 9.66 7.18 -14.97
N ASP A 126 10.27 8.26 -15.47
CA ASP A 126 10.01 8.81 -16.80
C ASP A 126 10.26 7.82 -17.94
N ARG A 127 11.15 6.84 -17.74
CA ARG A 127 11.44 5.79 -18.73
C ARG A 127 10.39 4.67 -18.74
N SER A 128 9.55 4.59 -17.73
CA SER A 128 8.52 3.55 -17.58
C SER A 128 7.20 3.94 -18.24
N PHE A 129 7.08 5.18 -18.73
CA PHE A 129 5.90 5.70 -19.42
C PHE A 129 6.25 6.08 -20.86
N ASN A 130 5.34 5.78 -21.79
CA ASN A 130 5.47 6.23 -23.18
C ASN A 130 5.04 7.69 -23.36
N THR A 131 4.37 8.27 -22.36
CA THR A 131 3.95 9.67 -22.36
C THR A 131 5.07 10.56 -21.83
N LYS A 132 5.20 11.75 -22.42
CA LYS A 132 6.16 12.75 -21.93
C LYS A 132 5.72 13.22 -20.53
N PRO A 133 6.63 13.26 -19.53
CA PRO A 133 6.31 13.83 -18.23
C PRO A 133 5.92 15.31 -18.39
N LEU A 134 4.97 15.74 -17.56
CA LEU A 134 4.61 17.14 -17.44
C LEU A 134 5.75 17.94 -16.84
N THR A 135 5.72 19.26 -17.03
CA THR A 135 6.73 20.12 -16.42
C THR A 135 6.57 20.09 -14.91
N ASN A 136 7.69 20.22 -14.20
CA ASN A 136 7.72 20.18 -12.74
C ASN A 136 6.70 21.13 -12.08
N GLU A 137 6.51 22.33 -12.63
CA GLU A 137 5.52 23.27 -12.10
C GLU A 137 4.07 22.79 -12.31
N GLU A 138 3.74 22.24 -13.49
CA GLU A 138 2.42 21.66 -13.75
C GLU A 138 2.12 20.49 -12.82
N VAL A 139 3.13 19.64 -12.54
CA VAL A 139 3.00 18.52 -11.59
C VAL A 139 2.67 19.04 -10.19
N ALA A 140 3.39 20.05 -9.72
CA ALA A 140 3.15 20.64 -8.40
C ALA A 140 1.77 21.30 -8.30
N GLN A 141 1.38 22.10 -9.31
CA GLN A 141 0.06 22.73 -9.36
C GLN A 141 -1.08 21.70 -9.39
N ARG A 142 -0.90 20.60 -10.13
CA ARG A 142 -1.88 19.52 -10.16
C ARG A 142 -2.00 18.84 -8.80
N ALA A 143 -0.89 18.57 -8.13
CA ALA A 143 -0.89 18.01 -6.78
C ALA A 143 -1.60 18.93 -5.79
N GLU A 144 -1.38 20.25 -5.86
CA GLU A 144 -2.05 21.25 -5.03
C GLU A 144 -3.57 21.29 -5.25
N LYS A 145 -4.03 21.21 -6.50
CA LYS A 145 -5.46 21.19 -6.85
C LYS A 145 -6.20 19.94 -6.35
N LEU A 146 -5.48 18.84 -6.14
CA LEU A 146 -6.05 17.57 -5.71
C LEU A 146 -6.05 17.39 -4.18
N VAL A 147 -5.51 18.36 -3.43
CA VAL A 147 -5.54 18.34 -1.95
C VAL A 147 -6.99 18.31 -1.48
N GLY A 148 -7.30 17.37 -0.59
CA GLY A 148 -8.65 17.15 -0.09
C GLY A 148 -8.96 15.68 0.17
N ALA A 149 -10.23 15.39 0.45
CA ALA A 149 -10.71 14.02 0.64
C ALA A 149 -10.85 13.30 -0.71
N THR A 150 -10.56 12.00 -0.73
CA THR A 150 -10.66 11.16 -1.93
C THR A 150 -10.95 9.70 -1.54
N PRO A 151 -11.71 8.93 -2.34
CA PRO A 151 -11.94 7.53 -2.04
C PRO A 151 -10.64 6.73 -2.10
N TYR A 152 -10.38 5.86 -1.13
CA TYR A 152 -9.19 5.02 -1.13
C TYR A 152 -9.43 3.67 -1.78
N SER A 153 -8.47 3.20 -2.59
CA SER A 153 -8.41 1.81 -3.03
C SER A 153 -6.95 1.36 -3.13
N LEU A 154 -6.62 0.26 -2.43
CA LEU A 154 -5.29 -0.35 -2.50
C LEU A 154 -4.85 -0.64 -3.95
N LEU A 155 -5.79 -1.12 -4.77
CA LEU A 155 -5.52 -1.55 -6.15
C LEU A 155 -5.75 -0.48 -7.20
N TRP A 156 -6.54 0.56 -6.90
CA TRP A 156 -7.04 1.46 -7.95
C TRP A 156 -6.89 2.95 -7.64
N ASN A 157 -6.68 3.33 -6.37
CA ASN A 157 -6.48 4.73 -5.97
C ASN A 157 -5.66 4.81 -4.68
N ASN A 158 -4.35 4.70 -4.85
CA ASN A 158 -3.36 4.76 -3.78
C ASN A 158 -2.33 5.89 -4.05
N CYS A 159 -1.30 6.00 -3.23
CA CYS A 159 -0.29 7.06 -3.37
C CYS A 159 0.48 7.03 -4.70
N GLU A 160 0.73 5.86 -5.28
CA GLU A 160 1.44 5.73 -6.55
C GLU A 160 0.57 6.20 -7.72
N HIS A 161 -0.72 5.86 -7.71
CA HIS A 161 -1.70 6.35 -8.69
C HIS A 161 -1.80 7.88 -8.66
N PHE A 162 -1.81 8.46 -7.45
CA PHE A 162 -1.85 9.91 -7.28
C PHE A 162 -0.64 10.60 -7.92
N VAL A 163 0.59 10.15 -7.63
CA VAL A 163 1.79 10.80 -8.16
C VAL A 163 1.99 10.57 -9.66
N THR A 164 1.61 9.40 -10.18
CA THR A 164 1.69 9.11 -11.62
C THR A 164 0.65 9.90 -12.40
N TYR A 165 -0.56 10.09 -11.85
CA TYR A 165 -1.53 11.03 -12.42
C TYR A 165 -1.00 12.47 -12.41
N CYS A 166 -0.34 12.88 -11.31
CA CYS A 166 0.25 14.22 -11.22
C CYS A 166 1.33 14.44 -12.29
N ARG A 167 2.22 13.45 -12.49
CA ARG A 167 3.40 13.58 -13.35
C ARG A 167 3.17 13.24 -14.82
N TYR A 168 2.36 12.23 -15.11
CA TYR A 168 2.18 11.66 -16.45
C TYR A 168 0.75 11.79 -16.97
N GLY A 169 -0.20 12.25 -16.14
CA GLY A 169 -1.62 12.31 -16.49
C GLY A 169 -2.34 10.98 -16.47
N MET A 170 -1.67 9.89 -16.09
CA MET A 170 -2.24 8.53 -16.03
C MET A 170 -2.07 7.95 -14.63
N PRO A 171 -3.17 7.59 -13.93
CA PRO A 171 -3.08 6.96 -12.61
C PRO A 171 -2.71 5.49 -12.77
N VAL A 172 -1.45 5.14 -12.51
CA VAL A 172 -0.90 3.78 -12.60
C VAL A 172 -0.12 3.44 -11.34
N SER A 173 -0.11 2.17 -10.94
CA SER A 173 0.70 1.67 -9.81
C SER A 173 1.44 0.38 -10.16
N PHE A 174 2.76 0.49 -10.32
CA PHE A 174 3.61 -0.68 -10.59
C PHE A 174 3.67 -1.62 -9.39
N GLN A 175 3.50 -1.10 -8.17
CA GLN A 175 3.41 -1.94 -6.98
C GLN A 175 2.16 -2.83 -7.02
N THR A 176 1.03 -2.26 -7.46
CA THR A 176 -0.22 -3.00 -7.60
C THR A 176 -0.08 -4.08 -8.66
N ASP A 177 0.49 -3.74 -9.83
CA ASP A 177 0.72 -4.71 -10.89
C ASP A 177 1.59 -5.87 -10.42
N LYS A 178 2.71 -5.56 -9.76
CA LYS A 178 3.61 -6.57 -9.20
C LYS A 178 2.93 -7.43 -8.13
N PHE A 179 2.09 -6.84 -7.28
CA PHE A 179 1.31 -7.57 -6.30
C PHE A 179 0.33 -8.53 -6.98
N CYS A 180 -0.45 -8.04 -7.95
CA CYS A 180 -1.39 -8.85 -8.73
C CYS A 180 -0.70 -9.99 -9.46
N GLU A 181 0.46 -9.75 -10.09
CA GLU A 181 1.25 -10.81 -10.74
C GLU A 181 1.77 -11.84 -9.75
N THR A 182 2.16 -11.41 -8.55
CA THR A 182 2.59 -12.34 -7.48
C THR A 182 1.41 -13.19 -7.01
N VAL A 183 0.24 -12.60 -6.81
CA VAL A 183 -0.99 -13.33 -6.44
C VAL A 183 -1.39 -14.33 -7.53
N LYS A 184 -1.36 -13.93 -8.81
CA LYS A 184 -1.62 -14.84 -9.94
C LYS A 184 -0.65 -16.03 -9.95
N LYS A 185 0.65 -15.78 -9.73
CA LYS A 185 1.65 -16.85 -9.62
C LYS A 185 1.38 -17.80 -8.47
N ILE A 186 0.95 -17.29 -7.31
CA ILE A 186 0.60 -18.12 -6.16
C ILE A 186 -0.64 -18.97 -6.46
N ILE A 187 -1.69 -18.37 -7.05
CA ILE A 187 -2.94 -19.06 -7.40
C ILE A 187 -2.69 -20.21 -8.39
N ARG A 188 -1.77 -20.02 -9.34
CA ARG A 188 -1.40 -21.02 -10.36
C ARG A 188 -0.38 -22.05 -9.87
N ASP A 189 0.20 -21.88 -8.68
CA ASP A 189 1.17 -22.84 -8.16
C ASP A 189 0.43 -24.05 -7.58
N ARG A 190 0.70 -25.25 -8.10
CA ARG A 190 0.12 -26.51 -7.58
C ARG A 190 0.38 -26.73 -6.08
N ARG A 191 1.46 -26.17 -5.53
CA ARG A 191 1.74 -26.21 -4.09
C ARG A 191 0.69 -25.44 -3.28
N SER A 192 0.08 -24.41 -3.86
CA SER A 192 -1.01 -23.66 -3.22
C SER A 192 -2.24 -24.54 -3.01
N ILE A 193 -2.53 -25.47 -3.93
CA ILE A 193 -3.64 -26.43 -3.82
C ILE A 193 -3.41 -27.32 -2.60
N LEU A 194 -2.24 -27.97 -2.52
CA LEU A 194 -1.88 -28.85 -1.39
C LEU A 194 -1.92 -28.11 -0.05
N LEU A 195 -1.39 -26.88 -0.01
CA LEU A 195 -1.42 -26.06 1.18
C LEU A 195 -2.85 -25.69 1.59
N SER A 196 -3.71 -25.32 0.62
CA SER A 196 -5.11 -25.00 0.88
C SER A 196 -5.89 -26.21 1.40
N ALA A 197 -5.63 -27.40 0.86
CA ALA A 197 -6.25 -28.64 1.30
C ALA A 197 -5.81 -29.00 2.73
N ALA A 198 -4.51 -28.86 3.04
CA ALA A 198 -3.98 -29.10 4.38
C ALA A 198 -4.55 -28.12 5.42
N ILE A 199 -4.63 -26.82 5.08
CA ILE A 199 -5.25 -25.80 5.94
C ILE A 199 -6.74 -26.08 6.13
N GLY A 200 -7.43 -26.48 5.05
CA GLY A 200 -8.85 -26.84 5.11
C GLY A 200 -9.11 -28.03 6.02
N MET A 201 -8.32 -29.09 5.89
CA MET A 201 -8.39 -30.26 6.78
C MET A 201 -8.09 -29.88 8.23
N ALA A 202 -7.03 -29.09 8.49
CA ALA A 202 -6.71 -28.62 9.83
C ALA A 202 -7.84 -27.77 10.44
N SER A 203 -8.46 -26.90 9.65
CA SER A 203 -9.61 -26.09 10.06
C SER A 203 -10.81 -26.94 10.47
N VAL A 204 -11.14 -27.97 9.67
CA VAL A 204 -12.22 -28.93 9.99
C VAL A 204 -11.90 -29.71 11.27
N LEU A 205 -10.65 -30.13 11.48
CA LEU A 205 -10.24 -30.82 12.70
C LEU A 205 -10.30 -29.92 13.94
N CYS A 206 -9.90 -28.65 13.83
CA CYS A 206 -9.88 -27.72 14.96
C CYS A 206 -11.25 -27.17 15.33
N MET A 207 -12.11 -26.88 14.34
CA MET A 207 -13.42 -26.25 14.55
C MET A 207 -14.58 -27.24 14.51
N GLY A 208 -14.30 -28.50 14.17
CA GLY A 208 -15.31 -29.55 14.00
C GLY A 208 -15.87 -29.62 12.57
N PHE A 209 -16.51 -30.75 12.29
CA PHE A 209 -17.21 -31.00 11.02
C PHE A 209 -18.48 -30.14 10.96
N GLY A 210 -18.40 -29.05 10.19
CA GLY A 210 -19.53 -28.18 9.94
C GLY A 210 -19.54 -27.67 8.51
N LEU A 211 -20.73 -27.41 7.95
CA LEU A 211 -20.88 -26.83 6.62
C LEU A 211 -20.10 -25.52 6.45
N CYS A 212 -20.01 -24.71 7.51
CA CYS A 212 -19.28 -23.44 7.51
C CYS A 212 -17.75 -23.59 7.45
N THR A 213 -17.19 -24.76 7.74
CA THR A 213 -15.73 -25.03 7.68
C THR A 213 -15.37 -25.87 6.46
N ILE A 214 -16.23 -26.83 6.09
CA ILE A 214 -16.02 -27.74 4.97
C ILE A 214 -16.25 -27.04 3.64
N LEU A 215 -17.37 -26.31 3.47
CA LEU A 215 -17.70 -25.69 2.18
C LEU A 215 -16.62 -24.68 1.74
N PRO A 216 -16.17 -23.72 2.59
CA PRO A 216 -15.12 -22.80 2.18
C PRO A 216 -13.81 -23.51 1.83
N SER A 217 -13.43 -24.53 2.62
CA SER A 217 -12.21 -25.32 2.36
C SER A 217 -12.28 -26.01 1.00
N PHE A 218 -13.40 -26.70 0.72
CA PHE A 218 -13.63 -27.37 -0.56
C PHE A 218 -13.63 -26.37 -1.72
N PHE A 219 -14.41 -25.29 -1.63
CA PHE A 219 -14.49 -24.29 -2.70
C PHE A 219 -13.15 -23.61 -2.97
N ILE A 220 -12.40 -23.22 -1.93
CA ILE A 220 -11.08 -22.59 -2.10
C ILE A 220 -10.12 -23.56 -2.80
N THR A 221 -10.02 -24.81 -2.34
CA THR A 221 -9.14 -25.80 -2.96
C THR A 221 -9.57 -26.13 -4.38
N PHE A 222 -10.87 -26.27 -4.63
CA PHE A 222 -11.41 -26.52 -5.97
C PHE A 222 -11.14 -25.36 -6.93
N THR A 223 -11.36 -24.10 -6.50
CA THR A 223 -11.06 -22.92 -7.31
C THR A 223 -9.57 -22.80 -7.61
N LEU A 224 -8.68 -23.07 -6.64
CA LEU A 224 -7.23 -23.08 -6.88
C LEU A 224 -6.82 -24.19 -7.85
N TRP A 225 -7.42 -25.37 -7.76
CA TRP A 225 -7.18 -26.47 -8.71
C TRP A 225 -7.64 -26.13 -10.12
N MET A 226 -8.83 -25.54 -10.29
CA MET A 226 -9.32 -25.09 -11.59
C MET A 226 -8.48 -23.96 -12.21
N ALA A 227 -7.82 -23.16 -11.38
CA ALA A 227 -7.02 -22.01 -11.82
C ALA A 227 -5.54 -22.34 -12.10
N SER A 228 -5.07 -23.54 -11.73
CA SER A 228 -3.68 -24.01 -11.88
C SER A 228 -3.46 -24.80 -13.17
#